data_AF-A0A955X1D9-F1
#
_entry.id   AF-A0A955X1D9-F1
#
_cell.length_a   1.000
_cell.length_b   1.000
_cell.length_c   1.000
_cell.angle_alpha   90.00
_cell.angle_beta   90.00
_cell.angle_gamma   90.00
#
_symmetry.space_group_name_H-M   'P 1'
#
loop_
_entity.id
_entity.type
_entity.pdbx_description
1 polymer ?
#
loop_
_entity_poly.entity_id
_entity_poly.type
_entity_poly.pdbx_seq_one_letter_code
_entity_poly.pdbx_strand_id
1 'polypeptide(L)'
;MSAPPPEPRPEDFEDPFEFKAARATWQRARNDEAKAAGQPLPYPNPFDRWDPTKVGPDATEAELMASLEAFQRICRRREIRHTF
;
A
#
# COMPACT_ATOMS: atom_id res chain seq x y z
N MET A 1 0.88 27.74 4.63
CA MET A 1 0.70 26.28 4.61
C MET A 1 -0.10 25.92 5.84
N SER A 2 -1.26 25.27 5.68
CA SER A 2 -2.05 24.81 6.84
C SER A 2 -1.27 23.71 7.56
N ALA A 3 -1.28 23.72 8.90
CA ALA A 3 -0.74 22.59 9.66
C ALA A 3 -1.46 21.30 9.22
N PRO A 4 -0.73 20.17 9.13
CA PRO A 4 -1.35 18.93 8.73
C PRO A 4 -2.35 18.48 9.80
N PRO A 5 -3.43 17.78 9.42
CA PRO A 5 -4.47 17.39 10.35
C PRO A 5 -3.90 16.52 11.49
N PRO A 6 -4.43 16.66 12.71
CA PRO A 6 -4.01 15.85 13.85
C PRO A 6 -4.26 14.36 13.58
N GLU A 7 -3.49 13.49 14.25
CA GLU A 7 -3.75 12.05 14.20
C GLU A 7 -5.16 11.76 14.76
N PRO A 8 -6.01 11.00 14.04
CA PRO A 8 -7.33 10.64 14.52
C PRO A 8 -7.20 9.74 15.75
N ARG A 9 -7.99 10.01 16.79
CA ARG A 9 -7.99 9.22 18.02
C ARG A 9 -9.29 8.42 18.15
N PRO A 10 -9.29 7.26 18.83
CA PRO A 10 -10.49 6.44 18.96
C PRO A 10 -11.67 7.20 19.56
N GLU A 11 -11.42 8.08 20.53
CA GLU A 11 -12.45 8.89 21.19
C GLU A 11 -13.12 9.93 20.28
N ASP A 12 -12.55 10.23 19.11
CA ASP A 12 -13.12 11.19 18.16
C ASP A 12 -14.24 10.55 17.30
N PHE A 13 -14.48 9.23 17.41
CA PHE A 13 -15.42 8.47 16.57
C PHE A 13 -16.31 7.53 17.39
N GLU A 14 -17.60 7.47 17.05
CA GLU A 14 -18.54 6.50 17.64
C GLU A 14 -18.42 5.12 16.97
N ASP A 15 -18.19 5.08 15.65
CA ASP A 15 -18.03 3.84 14.88
C ASP A 15 -16.53 3.44 14.77
N PRO A 16 -16.15 2.25 15.28
CA PRO A 16 -14.80 1.71 15.11
C PRO A 16 -14.34 1.56 13.65
N PHE A 17 -15.26 1.39 12.69
CA PHE A 17 -14.93 1.30 11.26
C PHE A 17 -14.55 2.67 10.69
N GLU A 18 -15.27 3.73 11.08
CA GLU A 18 -14.94 5.11 10.69
C GLU A 18 -13.58 5.52 11.26
N PHE A 19 -13.31 5.21 12.53
CA PHE A 19 -11.99 5.43 13.14
C PHE A 19 -10.87 4.74 12.34
N LYS A 20 -11.06 3.46 11.99
CA LYS A 20 -10.09 2.71 11.18
C LYS A 20 -9.86 3.35 9.81
N ALA A 21 -10.93 3.77 9.14
CA ALA A 21 -10.85 4.42 7.83
C ALA A 21 -10.13 5.78 7.91
N ALA A 22 -10.45 6.59 8.92
CA ALA A 22 -9.81 7.88 9.18
C ALA A 22 -8.31 7.70 9.45
N ARG A 23 -7.95 6.77 10.34
CA ARG A 23 -6.56 6.43 10.65
C ARG A 23 -5.80 5.94 9.42
N ALA A 24 -6.38 5.05 8.62
CA ALA A 24 -5.75 4.55 7.40
C ALA A 24 -5.51 5.68 6.39
N THR A 25 -6.46 6.60 6.24
CA THR A 25 -6.32 7.77 5.34
C THR A 25 -5.21 8.70 5.82
N TRP A 26 -5.19 9.01 7.12
CA TRP A 26 -4.16 9.84 7.73
C TRP A 26 -2.76 9.22 7.59
N GLN A 27 -2.61 7.92 7.88
CA GLN A 27 -1.33 7.21 7.73
C GLN A 27 -0.84 7.18 6.27
N ARG A 28 -1.74 7.01 5.30
CA ARG A 28 -1.40 7.09 3.86
C ARG A 28 -0.86 8.46 3.49
N ALA A 29 -1.52 9.54 3.92
CA ALA A 29 -1.05 10.89 3.66
C ALA A 29 0.37 11.13 4.23
N ARG A 30 0.66 10.62 5.43
CA ARG A 30 2.02 10.70 6.03
C ARG A 30 3.06 9.89 5.27
N ASN A 31 2.69 8.71 4.79
CA ASN A 31 3.57 7.92 3.94
C ASN A 31 3.84 8.61 2.60
N ASP A 32 2.83 9.26 2.00
CA ASP A 32 2.99 10.01 0.75
C ASP A 32 3.89 11.23 0.94
N GLU A 33 3.76 11.96 2.05
CA GLU A 33 4.66 13.05 2.45
C GLU A 33 6.11 12.54 2.60
N ALA A 34 6.32 11.45 3.34
CA ALA A 34 7.64 10.86 3.53
C ALA A 34 8.26 10.38 2.21
N LYS A 35 7.46 9.74 1.35
CA LYS A 35 7.88 9.30 0.01
C LYS A 35 8.31 10.48 -0.86
N ALA A 36 7.54 11.55 -0.88
CA ALA A 36 7.88 12.77 -1.63
C ALA A 36 9.17 13.43 -1.12
N ALA A 37 9.44 13.33 0.19
CA ALA A 37 10.66 13.80 0.82
C ALA A 37 11.86 12.84 0.69
N GLY A 38 11.69 11.66 0.08
CA GLY A 38 12.73 10.62 0.03
C GLY A 38 13.09 10.02 1.40
N GLN A 39 12.19 10.13 2.37
CA GLN A 39 12.37 9.62 3.73
C GLN A 39 11.75 8.23 3.91
N PRO A 40 12.21 7.43 4.89
CA PRO A 40 11.55 6.18 5.25
C PRO A 40 10.08 6.39 5.61
N LEU A 41 9.23 5.43 5.23
CA LEU A 41 7.81 5.48 5.53
C LEU A 41 7.58 5.36 7.04
N PRO A 42 6.86 6.28 7.70
CA PRO A 42 6.58 6.20 9.13
C PRO A 42 5.59 5.09 9.49
N TYR A 43 4.69 4.74 8.56
CA TYR A 43 3.66 3.71 8.76
C TYR A 43 3.71 2.66 7.64
N PRO A 44 4.79 1.87 7.52
CA PRO A 44 4.92 0.87 6.47
C PRO A 44 3.84 -0.23 6.62
N ASN A 45 3.39 -0.79 5.50
CA ASN A 45 2.46 -1.90 5.54
C ASN A 45 3.19 -3.15 6.07
N PRO A 46 2.78 -3.74 7.21
CA PRO A 46 3.50 -4.86 7.82
C PRO A 46 3.48 -6.13 6.98
N PHE A 47 2.54 -6.23 6.03
CA PHE A 47 2.44 -7.39 5.13
C PHE A 47 3.39 -7.32 3.94
N ASP A 48 4.00 -6.17 3.68
CA ASP A 48 4.93 -5.96 2.56
C ASP A 48 6.08 -6.97 2.57
N ARG A 49 6.55 -7.38 3.75
CA ARG A 49 7.64 -8.35 3.91
C ARG A 49 7.28 -9.78 3.46
N TRP A 50 6.00 -10.08 3.35
CA TRP A 50 5.49 -11.40 2.97
C TRP A 50 4.84 -11.39 1.59
N ASP A 51 4.78 -10.23 0.93
CA ASP A 51 4.21 -10.11 -0.40
C ASP A 51 5.27 -10.48 -1.44
N PRO A 52 5.16 -11.66 -2.10
CA PRO A 52 6.15 -12.11 -3.07
C PRO A 52 6.09 -11.31 -4.39
N THR A 53 5.08 -10.45 -4.55
CA THR A 53 4.93 -9.59 -5.73
C THR A 53 5.55 -8.22 -5.51
N LYS A 54 5.94 -7.88 -4.28
CA LYS A 54 6.52 -6.57 -3.97
C LYS A 54 8.02 -6.54 -4.27
N VAL A 55 8.45 -5.48 -4.94
CA VAL A 55 9.84 -5.21 -5.30
C VAL A 55 10.24 -3.80 -4.87
N GLY A 56 11.51 -3.62 -4.54
CA GLY A 56 12.07 -2.30 -4.19
C GLY A 56 12.21 -1.38 -5.41
N PRO A 57 12.46 -0.08 -5.19
CA PRO A 57 12.69 0.87 -6.29
C PRO A 57 13.94 0.55 -7.13
N ASP A 58 14.94 -0.10 -6.52
CA ASP A 58 16.21 -0.47 -7.17
C ASP A 58 16.24 -1.95 -7.61
N ALA A 59 15.07 -2.55 -7.84
CA ALA A 59 14.97 -3.95 -8.21
C ALA A 59 15.65 -4.25 -9.55
N THR A 60 16.41 -5.33 -9.57
CA THR A 60 17.03 -5.88 -10.77
C THR A 60 15.98 -6.48 -11.71
N GLU A 61 16.35 -6.64 -12.99
CA GLU A 61 15.48 -7.30 -13.97
C GLU A 61 15.06 -8.71 -13.51
N ALA A 62 15.96 -9.47 -12.88
CA ALA A 62 15.66 -10.79 -12.36
C ALA A 62 14.61 -10.75 -11.23
N GLU A 63 14.68 -9.77 -10.33
CA GLU A 63 13.70 -9.59 -9.26
C GLU A 63 12.33 -9.15 -9.80
N LEU A 64 12.32 -8.30 -10.83
CA LEU A 64 11.09 -7.92 -11.54
C LEU A 64 10.42 -9.13 -12.20
N MET A 65 11.21 -10.00 -12.85
CA MET A 65 10.70 -11.22 -13.47
C MET A 65 10.15 -12.21 -12.43
N ALA A 66 10.86 -12.41 -11.32
CA ALA A 66 10.39 -13.26 -10.23
C ALA A 66 9.08 -12.73 -9.61
N SER A 67 8.95 -11.41 -9.44
CA SER A 67 7.71 -10.76 -8.99
C SER A 67 6.56 -11.00 -9.96
N LEU A 68 6.80 -10.87 -11.27
CA LEU A 68 5.79 -11.14 -12.30
C LEU A 68 5.32 -12.61 -12.27
N GLU A 69 6.24 -13.57 -12.14
CA GLU A 69 5.90 -14.98 -12.02
C GLU A 69 5.06 -15.26 -10.76
N ALA A 70 5.44 -14.68 -9.62
CA ALA A 70 4.67 -14.78 -8.39
C ALA A 70 3.26 -14.19 -8.55
N PHE A 71 3.14 -13.03 -9.20
CA PHE A 71 1.86 -12.40 -9.50
C PHE A 71 0.98 -13.30 -10.37
N GLN A 72 1.52 -13.89 -11.43
CA GLN A 72 0.78 -14.79 -12.32
C GLN A 72 0.30 -16.08 -11.63
N ARG A 73 1.01 -16.55 -10.61
CA ARG A 73 0.56 -17.69 -9.79
C ARG A 73 -0.63 -17.34 -8.90
N ILE A 74 -0.65 -16.13 -8.35
CA ILE A 74 -1.73 -15.66 -7.46
C ILE A 74 -2.95 -15.29 -8.30
N CYS A 75 -2.76 -14.49 -9.34
CA CYS A 75 -3.81 -14.04 -10.22
C CYS A 75 -4.05 -15.09 -11.31
N ARG A 76 -5.12 -15.90 -11.16
CA ARG A 76 -5.55 -16.80 -12.24
C ARG A 76 -5.71 -16.02 -13.53
N ARG A 77 -5.07 -16.50 -14.61
CA ARG A 77 -5.25 -15.95 -15.95
C ARG A 77 -6.74 -16.02 -16.30
N ARG A 78 -7.37 -14.86 -16.46
CA ARG A 78 -8.77 -14.79 -16.90
C ARG A 78 -8.81 -15.20 -18.36
N GLU A 79 -9.48 -16.30 -18.68
CA GLU A 79 -9.78 -16.65 -20.07
C GLU A 79 -10.70 -15.57 -20.62
N ILE A 80 -10.18 -14.70 -21.47
CA ILE A 80 -11.01 -13.78 -22.26
C ILE A 80 -11.62 -14.62 -23.36
N ARG A 81 -12.84 -15.12 -23.14
CA ARG A 81 -13.62 -15.72 -24.22
C ARG A 81 -14.10 -14.59 -25.12
N HIS A 82 -13.49 -14.47 -26.29
CA HIS A 82 -14.06 -13.68 -27.37
C HIS A 82 -15.31 -14.40 -27.87
N THR A 83 -16.46 -14.00 -27.37
CA THR A 83 -17.74 -14.31 -28.03
C THR A 83 -17.84 -13.40 -29.24
N PHE A 84 -17.61 -13.98 -30.43
CA PHE A 84 -17.95 -13.37 -31.71
C PHE A 84 -19.41 -13.65 -32.06
#